data_AF-A0A0C2JM02-F1
#
_entry.id   AF-A0A0C2JM02-F1
#
_cell.length_a   1.000
_cell.length_b   1.000
_cell.length_c   1.000
_cell.angle_alpha   90.00
_cell.angle_beta   90.00
_cell.angle_gamma   90.00
#
_symmetry.space_group_name_H-M   'P 1'
#
loop_
_entity.id
_entity.type
_entity.pdbx_description
1 polymer ?
#
loop_
_entity_poly.entity_id
_entity_poly.type
_entity_poly.pdbx_seq_one_letter_code
_entity_poly.pdbx_strand_id
1 'polypeptide(L)'
;MFLTAIHRDFLPAVAAGAFSGTPPWPTRLRIHKLGGHDVYSLTWSFASPDGRATFHIQKDEAGDPLLVWRRIGDHSIYRDP
;
A
#
# COMPACT_ATOMS: atom_id res chain seq x y z
N MET A 1 9.09 -2.04 11.94
CA MET A 1 8.10 -0.97 11.71
C MET A 1 7.28 -1.24 10.45
N PHE A 2 7.84 -1.14 9.23
CA PHE A 2 7.06 -1.40 8.00
C PHE A 2 6.47 -2.81 7.94
N LEU A 3 7.31 -3.86 8.01
CA LEU A 3 6.84 -5.25 8.03
C LEU A 3 5.82 -5.50 9.14
N THR A 4 5.98 -4.85 10.31
CA THR A 4 5.02 -4.92 11.40
C THR A 4 3.66 -4.35 11.00
N ALA A 5 3.63 -3.19 10.35
CA ALA A 5 2.38 -2.59 9.84
C ALA A 5 1.75 -3.45 8.74
N ILE A 6 2.56 -4.11 7.90
CA ILE A 6 2.05 -5.04 6.91
C ILE A 6 1.36 -6.24 7.57
N HIS A 7 2.04 -6.92 8.49
CA HIS A 7 1.49 -8.11 9.12
C HIS A 7 0.29 -7.81 10.03
N ARG A 8 0.33 -6.69 10.76
CA ARG A 8 -0.70 -6.37 11.76
C ARG A 8 -1.93 -5.72 11.15
N ASP A 9 -1.79 -4.94 10.08
CA ASP A 9 -2.88 -4.10 9.60
C ASP A 9 -3.19 -4.32 8.12
N PHE A 10 -2.17 -4.48 7.28
CA PHE A 10 -2.38 -4.62 5.83
C PHE A 10 -2.90 -6.01 5.44
N LEU A 11 -2.19 -7.09 5.83
CA LEU A 11 -2.57 -8.46 5.47
C LEU A 11 -3.95 -8.87 6.00
N PRO A 12 -4.35 -8.54 7.24
CA PRO A 12 -5.69 -8.84 7.71
C PRO A 12 -6.78 -8.14 6.88
N ALA A 13 -6.54 -6.89 6.45
CA ALA A 13 -7.48 -6.19 5.58
C ALA A 13 -7.58 -6.88 4.21
N VAL A 14 -6.45 -7.26 3.61
CA VAL A 14 -6.40 -8.04 2.36
C VAL A 14 -7.19 -9.35 2.48
N ALA A 15 -6.95 -10.12 3.54
CA ALA A 15 -7.65 -11.38 3.82
C ALA A 15 -9.17 -11.18 4.01
N ALA A 16 -9.60 -10.02 4.51
CA ALA A 16 -11.01 -9.66 4.66
C ALA A 16 -11.72 -9.24 3.36
N GLY A 17 -11.06 -9.35 2.20
CA GLY A 17 -11.69 -9.07 0.89
C GLY A 17 -11.40 -7.68 0.32
N ALA A 18 -10.46 -6.94 0.92
CA ALA A 18 -9.97 -5.65 0.45
C ALA A 18 -9.42 -5.71 -1.01
N PHE A 19 -9.07 -6.90 -1.52
CA PHE A 19 -8.44 -7.02 -2.84
C PHE A 19 -9.41 -7.04 -4.05
N SER A 20 -10.72 -6.87 -3.84
CA SER A 20 -11.76 -6.95 -4.89
C SER A 20 -11.87 -5.70 -5.80
N GLY A 21 -10.88 -4.81 -5.78
CA GLY A 21 -10.82 -3.62 -6.63
C GLY A 21 -11.40 -2.34 -6.01
N THR A 22 -12.14 -2.44 -4.91
CA THR A 22 -12.43 -1.29 -4.01
C THR A 22 -12.38 -1.72 -2.53
N PRO A 23 -11.17 -1.78 -1.95
CA PRO A 23 -10.97 -2.07 -0.54
C PRO A 23 -11.55 -1.03 0.43
N PRO A 24 -12.23 -1.44 1.52
CA PRO A 24 -12.17 -0.66 2.74
C PRO A 24 -10.75 -0.80 3.32
N TRP A 25 -9.87 0.12 2.95
CA TRP A 25 -8.53 0.17 3.52
C TRP A 25 -8.59 0.47 5.03
N PRO A 26 -7.72 -0.14 5.85
CA PRO A 26 -7.63 0.22 7.25
C PRO A 26 -7.24 1.71 7.35
N THR A 27 -8.07 2.49 8.04
CA THR A 27 -7.91 3.95 8.20
C THR A 27 -6.53 4.33 8.71
N ARG A 28 -5.92 3.45 9.51
CA ARG A 28 -4.58 3.60 10.08
C ARG A 28 -3.47 3.65 9.03
N LEU A 29 -3.67 3.05 7.85
CA LEU A 29 -2.68 2.99 6.77
C LEU A 29 -2.86 4.09 5.70
N ARG A 30 -3.86 4.98 5.84
CA ARG A 30 -4.18 6.11 4.93
C ARG A 30 -3.91 5.82 3.45
N ILE A 31 -4.43 4.69 2.99
CA ILE A 31 -4.18 4.24 1.63
C ILE A 31 -5.08 5.02 0.67
N HIS A 32 -4.49 5.59 -0.37
CA HIS A 32 -5.23 6.31 -1.41
C HIS A 32 -4.62 6.03 -2.78
N LYS A 33 -5.47 5.98 -3.80
CA LYS A 33 -5.03 5.88 -5.19
C LYS A 33 -4.47 7.23 -5.64
N LEU A 34 -3.30 7.22 -6.29
CA LEU A 34 -2.71 8.41 -6.88
C LEU A 34 -3.47 8.71 -8.19
N GLY A 35 -3.96 9.94 -8.34
CA GLY A 35 -4.72 10.35 -9.52
C GLY A 35 -3.91 10.16 -10.80
N GLY A 36 -4.56 9.63 -11.84
CA GLY A 36 -3.93 9.41 -13.16
C GLY A 36 -3.08 8.14 -13.29
N HIS A 37 -2.93 7.34 -12.22
CA HIS A 37 -2.13 6.10 -12.24
C HIS A 37 -2.80 4.96 -11.48
N ASP A 38 -2.47 3.71 -11.81
CA ASP A 38 -2.87 2.52 -11.04
C ASP A 38 -1.96 2.27 -9.83
N VAL A 39 -1.47 3.34 -9.23
CA VAL A 39 -0.56 3.32 -8.08
C VAL A 39 -1.29 3.81 -6.84
N TYR A 40 -1.02 3.13 -5.72
CA TYR A 40 -1.51 3.46 -4.41
C TYR A 40 -0.37 3.98 -3.55
N SER A 41 -0.69 4.97 -2.72
CA SER A 41 0.16 5.49 -1.66
C SER A 41 -0.32 4.95 -0.31
N LEU A 42 0.62 4.59 0.56
CA LEU A 42 0.39 4.05 1.89
C LEU A 42 1.22 4.81 2.92
N THR A 43 0.61 5.13 4.06
CA THR A 43 1.29 5.73 5.22
C THR A 43 1.24 4.77 6.40
N TRP A 44 2.37 4.18 6.81
CA TRP A 44 2.38 3.16 7.88
C TRP A 44 2.76 3.68 9.27
N SER A 45 3.45 4.81 9.37
CA SER A 45 3.59 5.55 10.63
C SER A 45 3.74 7.03 10.40
N PHE A 46 3.29 7.78 11.39
CA PHE A 46 3.38 9.23 11.48
C PHE A 46 4.51 9.68 12.42
N ALA A 47 5.24 8.72 13.01
CA ALA A 47 6.44 9.03 13.78
C ALA A 47 7.57 9.38 12.81
N SER A 48 8.39 10.38 13.14
CA SER A 48 9.52 10.74 12.29
C SER A 48 10.57 9.62 12.29
N PRO A 49 11.06 9.16 11.12
CA PRO A 49 10.66 9.62 9.79
C PRO A 49 9.30 9.03 9.33
N ASP A 50 8.44 9.92 8.82
CA ASP A 50 7.06 9.65 8.40
C ASP A 50 7.03 8.58 7.30
N GLY A 51 6.49 7.43 7.64
CA GLY A 51 6.63 6.20 6.89
C GLY A 51 5.72 6.14 5.67
N ARG A 52 6.30 6.00 4.48
CA ARG A 52 5.58 5.92 3.21
C ARG A 52 5.94 4.66 2.43
N ALA A 53 4.97 4.15 1.70
CA ALA A 53 5.19 3.15 0.68
C ALA A 53 4.27 3.39 -0.52
N THR A 54 4.67 2.92 -1.69
CA THR A 54 3.82 2.90 -2.88
C THR A 54 3.77 1.49 -3.45
N PHE A 55 2.61 1.12 -3.98
CA PHE A 55 2.40 -0.16 -4.63
C PHE A 55 1.39 -0.03 -5.77
N HIS A 56 1.37 -1.00 -6.67
CA HIS A 56 0.29 -1.17 -7.63
C HIS A 56 -0.29 -2.57 -7.53
N ILE A 57 -1.49 -2.74 -8.07
CA ILE A 57 -2.14 -4.05 -8.19
C ILE A 57 -2.10 -4.44 -9.65
N GLN A 58 -1.55 -5.60 -9.95
CA GLN A 58 -1.61 -6.22 -11.27
C GLN A 58 -2.30 -7.58 -11.16
N LYS A 59 -2.48 -8.25 -12.29
CA LYS A 59 -2.90 -9.65 -12.32
C LYS A 59 -1.71 -10.52 -12.72
N ASP A 60 -1.62 -11.71 -12.16
CA ASP A 60 -0.69 -12.73 -12.65
C ASP A 60 -1.24 -13.43 -13.91
N GLU A 61 -0.53 -14.44 -14.39
CA GLU A 61 -0.90 -15.22 -15.58
C GLU A 61 -2.22 -15.98 -15.40
N ALA A 62 -2.59 -16.34 -14.16
CA ALA A 62 -3.86 -17.00 -13.83
C ALA A 62 -5.02 -15.99 -13.67
N GLY A 63 -4.73 -14.68 -13.67
CA GLY A 63 -5.69 -13.62 -13.45
C GLY A 63 -5.87 -13.25 -11.98
N ASP A 64 -5.10 -13.87 -11.08
CA ASP A 64 -5.14 -13.60 -9.66
C ASP A 64 -4.47 -12.25 -9.34
N PRO A 65 -5.03 -11.50 -8.39
CA PRO A 65 -4.46 -10.22 -8.03
C PRO A 65 -3.08 -10.34 -7.36
N LEU A 66 -2.10 -9.60 -7.89
CA LEU A 66 -0.76 -9.48 -7.33
C LEU A 66 -0.50 -8.05 -6.85
N LEU A 67 -0.09 -7.89 -5.59
CA LEU A 67 0.40 -6.63 -5.07
C LEU A 67 1.90 -6.48 -5.35
N VAL A 68 2.28 -5.38 -6.01
CA VAL A 68 3.68 -5.09 -6.31
C VAL A 68 4.10 -3.82 -5.60
N TRP A 69 5.02 -3.96 -4.63
CA TRP A 69 5.65 -2.82 -3.97
C TRP A 69 6.59 -2.12 -4.94
N ARG A 70 6.45 -0.80 -5.06
CA ARG A 70 7.33 0.03 -5.90
C ARG A 70 8.42 0.67 -5.05
N ARG A 71 8.05 1.31 -3.94
CA ARG A 71 8.98 2.03 -3.05
C ARG A 71 8.55 1.90 -1.60
N ILE A 72 9.50 1.81 -0.69
CA ILE A 72 9.29 1.74 0.76
C ILE A 72 10.33 2.63 1.43
N GLY A 73 9.89 3.57 2.27
CA GLY A 73 10.79 4.49 2.94
C GLY A 73 10.02 5.54 3.75
N ASP A 74 10.43 6.79 3.64
CA ASP A 74 9.77 7.94 4.24
C ASP A 74 9.21 8.89 3.15
N HIS A 75 8.85 10.12 3.52
CA HIS A 75 8.36 11.13 2.56
C HIS A 75 9.33 11.40 1.38
N SER A 76 10.62 11.09 1.51
CA SER A 76 11.62 11.29 0.45
C SER A 76 11.37 10.45 -0.81
N ILE A 77 10.59 9.37 -0.71
CA ILE A 77 10.34 8.47 -1.85
C ILE A 77 9.63 9.16 -3.02
N TYR A 78 9.07 10.36 -2.82
CA TYR A 78 8.44 11.16 -3.86
C TYR A 78 9.40 12.12 -4.58
N ARG A 79 10.64 12.31 -4.11
CA ARG A 79 11.56 13.35 -4.64
C ARG A 79 12.33 12.94 -5.88
N ASP A 80 12.45 11.65 -6.16
CA ASP A 80 13.25 11.13 -7.28
C ASP A 80 12.43 10.09 -8.06
N PRO A 81 11.50 10.50 -8.94
CA PRO A 81 10.39 9.69 -9.46
C PRO A 81 10.78 8.39 -10.19
#